data_AF-A0A496Z667-F1
#
_entry.id   AF-A0A496Z667-F1
#
_cell.length_a   1.000
_cell.length_b   1.000
_cell.length_c   1.000
_cell.angle_alpha   90.00
_cell.angle_beta   90.00
_cell.angle_gamma   90.00
#
_symmetry.space_group_name_H-M   'P 1'
#
loop_
_entity.id
_entity.type
_entity.pdbx_description
1 polymer ?
#
loop_
_entity_poly.entity_id
_entity_poly.type
_entity_poly.pdbx_seq_one_letter_code
_entity_poly.pdbx_strand_id
1 'polypeptide(L)'
;IVHAYWRVAAQGEFRTNVALGATVKLDSVPGKALDLALHTASACGWNDVGLDICEYDGRFFVLEGNMKYGKEGFRAAGIDFYDLMDTMIAKGEI
;
A
#
# COMPACT_ATOMS: atom_id res chain seq x y z
N ILE A 1 -6.62 0.52 -7.78
CA ILE A 1 -5.39 0.26 -7.00
C ILE A 1 -4.20 0.51 -7.91
N VAL A 2 -3.29 1.39 -7.52
CA VAL A 2 -2.09 1.71 -8.32
C VAL A 2 -0.96 0.73 -8.03
N HIS A 3 -0.73 0.42 -6.76
CA HIS A 3 0.31 -0.51 -6.32
C HIS A 3 -0.06 -1.14 -4.97
N ALA A 4 0.37 -2.39 -4.75
CA ALA A 4 0.19 -3.11 -3.49
C ALA A 4 1.32 -4.12 -3.29
N TYR A 5 1.76 -4.30 -2.05
CA TYR A 5 2.89 -5.17 -1.70
C TYR A 5 2.85 -5.55 -0.22
N TRP A 6 3.61 -6.59 0.12
CA TRP A 6 3.79 -7.02 1.51
C TRP A 6 4.94 -6.29 2.17
N ARG A 7 4.75 -5.90 3.43
CA ARG A 7 5.84 -5.51 4.33
C ARG A 7 6.05 -6.61 5.35
N VAL A 8 7.24 -7.19 5.38
CA VAL A 8 7.59 -8.29 6.29
C VAL A 8 8.52 -7.76 7.37
N ALA A 9 8.12 -7.91 8.63
CA ALA A 9 8.92 -7.47 9.76
C ALA A 9 10.28 -8.19 9.81
N ALA A 10 11.29 -7.51 10.34
CA ALA A 10 12.59 -8.11 10.60
C ALA A 10 12.49 -9.17 11.71
N GLN A 11 13.50 -10.03 11.82
CA GLN A 11 13.55 -11.04 12.88
C GLN A 11 13.52 -10.37 14.26
N GLY A 12 12.60 -10.84 15.12
CA GLY A 12 12.43 -10.29 16.48
C GLY A 12 11.63 -8.98 16.55
N GLU A 13 11.12 -8.49 15.42
CA GLU A 13 10.25 -7.32 15.35
C GLU A 13 8.84 -7.69 14.93
N PHE A 14 7.86 -6.93 15.43
CA PHE A 14 6.47 -7.04 14.99
C PHE A 14 6.08 -5.91 14.02
N ARG A 15 6.82 -4.80 14.06
CA ARG A 15 6.55 -3.62 13.26
C ARG A 15 7.04 -3.85 11.84
N THR A 16 6.17 -3.60 10.88
CA THR A 16 6.46 -3.78 9.45
C THR A 16 6.88 -2.48 8.76
N ASN A 17 7.25 -1.43 9.51
CA ASN A 17 7.70 -0.18 8.91
C ASN A 17 9.06 -0.39 8.23
N VAL A 18 9.20 0.02 6.97
CA VAL A 18 10.47 -0.11 6.23
C VAL A 18 11.61 0.65 6.93
N ALA A 19 11.31 1.80 7.53
CA ALA A 19 12.26 2.58 8.33
C ALA A 19 12.81 1.82 9.57
N LEU A 20 12.14 0.75 10.00
CA LEU A 20 12.56 -0.13 11.10
C LEU A 20 13.14 -1.46 10.61
N GLY A 21 13.52 -1.56 9.34
CA GLY A 21 14.18 -2.74 8.77
C GLY A 21 13.24 -3.79 8.20
N ALA A 22 11.94 -3.49 8.06
CA ALA A 22 11.03 -4.37 7.34
C ALA A 22 11.38 -4.45 5.84
N THR A 23 11.20 -5.62 5.25
CA THR A 23 11.47 -5.87 3.83
C THR A 23 10.20 -5.76 3.00
N VAL A 24 10.31 -5.15 1.81
CA VAL A 24 9.26 -5.13 0.80
C VAL A 24 9.29 -6.46 0.02
N LYS A 25 8.14 -7.13 -0.09
CA LYS A 25 7.96 -8.26 -1.00
C LYS A 25 6.85 -7.96 -2.01
N LEU A 26 7.14 -8.23 -3.27
CA LEU A 26 6.23 -8.00 -4.41
C LEU A 26 5.42 -9.24 -4.78
N ASP A 27 5.33 -10.21 -3.86
CA ASP A 27 4.43 -11.35 -4.00
C ASP A 27 2.99 -10.86 -4.18
N SER A 28 2.18 -11.65 -4.90
CA SER A 28 0.78 -11.29 -5.18
C SER A 28 0.00 -11.04 -3.90
N VAL A 29 -0.68 -9.89 -3.85
CA VAL A 29 -1.58 -9.53 -2.74
C VAL A 29 -2.96 -10.15 -3.00
N PRO A 30 -3.56 -10.85 -2.01
CA PRO A 30 -4.88 -11.48 -2.17
C PRO A 30 -5.96 -10.49 -2.59
N GLY A 31 -6.83 -10.89 -3.53
CA GLY A 31 -7.90 -10.03 -4.03
C GLY A 31 -8.80 -9.45 -2.93
N LYS A 32 -9.12 -10.23 -1.89
CA LYS A 32 -9.90 -9.77 -0.74
C LYS A 32 -9.27 -8.57 0.00
N ALA A 33 -7.94 -8.49 0.05
CA ALA A 33 -7.25 -7.35 0.65
C ALA A 33 -7.35 -6.11 -0.26
N LEU A 34 -7.26 -6.29 -1.58
CA LEU A 34 -7.43 -5.22 -2.56
C LEU A 34 -8.87 -4.68 -2.57
N ASP A 35 -9.86 -5.57 -2.48
CA ASP A 35 -11.28 -5.20 -2.37
C ASP A 35 -11.54 -4.41 -1.09
N LEU A 36 -10.96 -4.83 0.03
CA LEU A 36 -11.03 -4.10 1.30
C LEU A 36 -10.40 -2.71 1.19
N ALA A 37 -9.25 -2.60 0.51
CA ALA A 37 -8.58 -1.32 0.28
C ALA A 37 -9.46 -0.36 -0.53
N LEU A 38 -10.01 -0.84 -1.67
CA LEU A 38 -10.90 -0.06 -2.53
C LEU A 38 -12.17 0.37 -1.79
N HIS A 39 -12.80 -0.56 -1.07
CA HIS A 39 -13.99 -0.27 -0.28
C HIS A 39 -13.71 0.82 0.76
N THR A 40 -12.59 0.72 1.47
CA THR A 40 -12.20 1.68 2.51
C THR A 40 -11.94 3.07 1.93
N ALA A 41 -11.15 3.18 0.86
CA ALA A 41 -10.88 4.45 0.20
C ALA A 41 -12.17 5.12 -0.31
N SER A 42 -13.06 4.34 -0.93
CA SER A 42 -14.36 4.84 -1.41
C SER A 42 -15.27 5.28 -0.26
N ALA A 43 -15.40 4.48 0.80
CA ALA A 43 -16.25 4.79 1.94
C ALA A 43 -15.78 6.03 2.70
N CYS A 44 -14.47 6.31 2.70
CA CYS A 44 -13.88 7.48 3.33
C CYS A 44 -13.74 8.70 2.40
N GLY A 45 -14.04 8.55 1.10
CA GLY A 45 -13.92 9.63 0.11
C GLY A 45 -12.47 10.05 -0.17
N TRP A 46 -11.54 9.11 -0.14
CA TRP A 46 -10.12 9.37 -0.40
C TRP A 46 -9.75 9.05 -1.85
N ASN A 47 -9.22 10.05 -2.56
CA ASN A 47 -8.78 9.91 -3.96
C ASN A 47 -7.34 9.38 -4.07
N ASP A 48 -6.47 9.73 -3.11
CA ASP A 48 -5.08 9.25 -3.01
C ASP A 48 -4.75 8.93 -1.55
N VAL A 49 -4.42 7.66 -1.28
CA VAL A 49 -4.17 7.16 0.07
C VAL A 49 -3.35 5.87 0.02
N GLY A 50 -2.37 5.75 0.92
CA GLY A 50 -1.73 4.48 1.26
C GLY A 50 -2.52 3.81 2.39
N LEU A 51 -2.93 2.56 2.19
CA LEU A 51 -3.64 1.79 3.20
C LEU A 51 -2.76 0.66 3.74
N ASP A 52 -2.65 0.59 5.05
CA ASP A 52 -2.02 -0.52 5.74
C ASP A 52 -3.09 -1.54 6.12
N ILE A 53 -2.94 -2.76 5.61
CA ILE A 53 -3.87 -3.88 5.86
C ILE A 53 -3.08 -5.04 6.45
N CYS A 54 -3.60 -5.66 7.50
CA CYS A 54 -3.07 -6.90 8.05
C CYS A 54 -4.00 -8.09 7.79
N GLU A 55 -3.41 -9.27 7.71
CA GLU A 55 -4.12 -10.53 7.71
C GLU A 55 -4.01 -11.18 9.10
N TYR A 56 -5.13 -11.68 9.60
CA TYR A 56 -5.18 -12.52 10.79
C TYR A 56 -6.29 -13.56 10.63
N ASP A 57 -5.92 -14.83 10.77
CA ASP A 57 -6.84 -15.97 10.69
C ASP A 57 -7.70 -15.97 9.39
N GLY A 58 -7.05 -15.75 8.25
CA GLY A 58 -7.72 -15.71 6.94
C GLY A 58 -8.63 -14.51 6.70
N ARG A 59 -8.61 -13.51 7.60
CA ARG A 59 -9.38 -12.27 7.51
C ARG A 59 -8.46 -11.06 7.40
N PHE A 60 -8.92 -10.04 6.68
CA PHE A 60 -8.17 -8.80 6.47
C PHE A 60 -8.76 -7.64 7.28
N PHE A 61 -7.88 -6.82 7.84
CA PHE A 61 -8.24 -5.67 8.67
C PHE A 61 -7.45 -4.45 8.24
N VAL A 62 -8.12 -3.29 8.15
CA VAL A 62 -7.44 -2.01 7.91
C VAL A 62 -6.85 -1.51 9.23
N LEU A 63 -5.58 -1.12 9.21
CA LEU A 63 -4.87 -0.56 10.35
C LEU A 63 -4.75 0.96 10.27
N GLU A 64 -4.41 1.49 9.09
CA GLU A 64 -4.13 2.91 8.88
C GLU A 64 -4.48 3.32 7.44
N GLY A 65 -4.95 4.56 7.27
CA GLY A 65 -4.96 5.27 5.99
C GLY A 65 -4.04 6.50 6.09
N ASN A 66 -3.13 6.63 5.14
CA ASN A 66 -2.07 7.63 5.17
C ASN A 66 -1.99 8.38 3.83
N MET A 67 -2.21 9.70 3.86
CA MET A 67 -2.14 10.56 2.67
C MET A 67 -0.70 11.00 2.34
N LYS A 68 0.26 10.68 3.20
CA LYS A 68 1.70 10.93 3.03
C LYS A 68 2.49 9.63 3.20
N TYR A 69 2.14 8.65 2.38
CA TYR A 69 2.78 7.34 2.39
C TYR A 69 4.20 7.37 1.80
N GLY A 70 5.03 6.42 2.23
CA GLY A 70 6.40 6.26 1.75
C GLY A 70 6.48 5.66 0.35
N LYS A 71 7.59 5.93 -0.35
CA LYS A 71 7.79 5.57 -1.77
C LYS A 71 8.63 4.31 -2.00
N GLU A 72 9.11 3.67 -0.92
CA GLU A 72 10.00 2.50 -1.03
C GLU A 72 9.38 1.32 -1.77
N GLY A 73 8.07 1.11 -1.61
CA GLY A 73 7.37 0.06 -2.36
C GLY A 73 7.32 0.30 -3.87
N PHE A 74 7.19 1.55 -4.30
CA PHE A 74 7.25 1.93 -5.71
C PHE A 74 8.66 1.72 -6.27
N ARG A 75 9.69 2.18 -5.52
CA ARG A 75 11.08 1.98 -5.91
C ARG A 75 11.43 0.49 -6.05
N ALA A 76 11.00 -0.33 -5.09
CA ALA A 76 11.22 -1.78 -5.14
C ALA A 76 10.56 -2.44 -6.35
N ALA A 77 9.42 -1.90 -6.81
CA ALA A 77 8.72 -2.35 -8.01
C ALA A 77 9.26 -1.75 -9.32
N GLY A 78 10.29 -0.90 -9.26
CA GLY A 78 10.83 -0.20 -10.42
C GLY A 78 9.88 0.87 -10.99
N ILE A 79 8.91 1.34 -10.19
CA ILE A 79 7.96 2.38 -10.58
C ILE A 79 8.53 3.73 -10.16
N ASP A 80 8.73 4.64 -11.13
CA ASP A 80 8.98 6.04 -10.81
C ASP A 80 7.66 6.68 -10.36
N PHE A 81 7.61 7.02 -9.07
CA PHE A 81 6.44 7.62 -8.47
C PHE A 81 6.09 8.97 -9.08
N TYR A 82 7.07 9.80 -9.43
CA TYR A 82 6.78 11.13 -9.94
C TYR A 82 6.21 11.06 -11.36
N ASP A 83 6.82 10.26 -12.23
CA ASP A 83 6.30 10.04 -13.58
C ASP A 83 4.89 9.43 -13.58
N LEU A 84 4.64 8.50 -12.65
CA LEU A 84 3.31 7.91 -12.44
C LEU A 84 2.29 9.00 -12.06
N MET A 85 2.60 9.82 -11.07
CA MET A 85 1.70 10.88 -10.61
C MET A 85 1.45 11.92 -11.70
N ASP A 86 2.49 12.37 -12.41
CA ASP A 86 2.37 13.30 -13.52
C ASP A 86 1.45 12.74 -14.62
N THR A 87 1.57 11.45 -14.92
CA THR A 87 0.70 10.76 -15.88
C THR A 87 -0.75 10.70 -15.41
N MET A 88 -1.00 10.39 -14.14
CA MET A 88 -2.35 10.31 -13.59
C MET A 88 -3.04 11.68 -13.54
N ILE A 89 -2.30 12.73 -13.15
CA ILE A 89 -2.77 14.13 -13.17
C ILE A 89 -3.12 14.56 -14.60
N ALA A 90 -2.24 14.28 -15.56
CA ALA A 90 -2.48 14.63 -16.96
C ALA A 90 -3.74 13.96 -17.55
N LYS A 91 -4.14 12.81 -17.01
CA LYS A 91 -5.35 12.08 -17.39
C LYS A 91 -6.60 12.45 -16.57
N GLY A 92 -6.46 13.26 -15.52
CA GLY A 92 -7.55 13.60 -14.60
C GLY A 92 -8.02 12.42 -13.76
N GLU A 93 -7.13 11.45 -13.48
CA GLU A 93 -7.43 10.29 -12.64
C GLU A 93 -7.33 10.63 -11.14
N ILE A 94 -6.63 11.72 -10.80
CA ILE A 94 -6.47 12.31 -9.46
C ILE A 94 -6.45 13.84 -9.54
#